data_AF-A0A7S1FG87-F1
#
_entry.id   AF-A0A7S1FG87-F1
#
_cell.length_a   1.000
_cell.length_b   1.000
_cell.length_c   1.000
_cell.angle_alpha   90.00
_cell.angle_beta   90.00
_cell.angle_gamma   90.00
#
_symmetry.space_group_name_H-M   'P 1'
#
loop_
_entity.id
_entity.type
_entity.pdbx_description
1 polymer ?
#
loop_
_entity_poly.entity_id
_entity_poly.type
_entity_poly.pdbx_seq_one_letter_code
_entity_poly.pdbx_strand_id
1 'polypeptide(L)'
;MWCLCSLLCVVPLTVTAVSSQPLPRFHAITFCDVWDPRLALPLASAAKFGFAPLVLGLGMKTGWGPKSGNMLNEYRAYILAHTDPDDVVMIFDALDVVFQGGEEELVQNYLSMEQRTGREMVYNADTQCSSPRKAEYPPSDTP
;
A
#
# COMPACT_ATOMS: atom_id res chain seq x y z
N MET A 1 2.33 13.69 -11.40
CA MET A 1 2.77 12.75 -10.36
C MET A 1 1.58 11.84 -10.13
N TRP A 2 1.69 10.54 -10.39
CA TRP A 2 0.55 9.62 -10.22
C TRP A 2 0.97 8.54 -9.24
N CYS A 3 0.43 8.65 -8.03
CA CYS A 3 0.69 7.73 -6.95
C CYS A 3 -0.17 6.48 -7.19
N LEU A 4 0.47 5.33 -7.38
CA LEU A 4 -0.22 4.13 -7.87
C LEU A 4 -0.78 3.32 -6.69
N CYS A 5 -2.11 3.23 -6.72
CA CYS A 5 -3.03 2.51 -5.85
C CYS A 5 -2.54 1.15 -5.30
N SER A 6 -2.60 1.06 -3.98
CA SER A 6 -2.35 -0.13 -3.17
C SER A 6 -3.62 -0.97 -3.02
N LEU A 7 -3.54 -2.27 -3.35
CA LEU A 7 -4.69 -3.20 -3.40
C LEU A 7 -4.65 -4.18 -2.22
N LEU A 8 -5.75 -4.30 -1.46
CA LEU A 8 -5.91 -5.28 -0.38
C LEU A 8 -7.35 -5.75 -0.19
N CYS A 9 -7.52 -7.05 0.09
CA CYS A 9 -8.81 -7.74 0.06
C CYS A 9 -8.92 -8.69 1.27
N VAL A 10 -9.87 -8.47 2.19
CA VAL A 10 -10.09 -9.36 3.35
C VAL A 10 -11.55 -9.36 3.85
N VAL A 11 -12.17 -10.53 3.87
CA VAL A 11 -13.55 -10.89 4.27
C VAL A 11 -14.02 -10.30 5.64
N PRO A 12 -15.30 -9.90 5.81
CA PRO A 12 -15.76 -9.22 7.04
C PRO A 12 -15.97 -10.18 8.23
N LEU A 13 -15.48 -9.77 9.42
CA LEU A 13 -15.73 -10.40 10.71
C LEU A 13 -16.52 -9.50 11.67
N THR A 14 -17.55 -10.08 12.30
CA THR A 14 -18.39 -9.48 13.35
C THR A 14 -17.62 -9.26 14.67
N VAL A 15 -17.69 -8.05 15.23
CA VAL A 15 -16.93 -7.61 16.42
C VAL A 15 -17.71 -7.79 17.72
N THR A 16 -17.16 -8.55 18.68
CA THR A 16 -17.51 -8.48 20.11
C THR A 16 -16.27 -8.65 21.00
N ALA A 17 -16.14 -7.77 22.02
CA ALA A 17 -15.17 -7.76 23.13
C ALA A 17 -13.71 -7.41 22.80
N VAL A 18 -13.00 -6.82 23.78
CA VAL A 18 -11.53 -6.56 23.76
C VAL A 18 -10.83 -7.91 23.67
N SER A 19 -10.75 -8.43 22.45
CA SER A 19 -10.18 -9.72 22.20
C SER A 19 -8.67 -9.59 22.20
N SER A 20 -7.99 -10.48 22.92
CA SER A 20 -6.56 -10.76 22.78
C SER A 20 -6.23 -11.38 21.42
N GLN A 21 -6.89 -10.90 20.35
CA GLN A 21 -6.59 -11.32 18.99
C GLN A 21 -5.16 -10.87 18.71
N PRO A 22 -4.30 -11.77 18.25
CA PRO A 22 -2.97 -11.38 17.81
C PRO A 22 -3.12 -10.31 16.73
N LEU A 23 -2.21 -9.33 16.71
CA LEU A 23 -2.18 -8.36 15.64
C LEU A 23 -2.03 -9.10 14.30
N PRO A 24 -2.80 -8.69 13.26
CA PRO A 24 -2.58 -9.15 11.88
C PRO A 24 -1.12 -9.09 11.49
N ARG A 25 -0.65 -10.05 10.70
CA ARG A 25 0.71 -9.95 10.15
C ARG A 25 0.75 -8.80 9.15
N PHE A 26 1.80 -8.00 9.22
CA PHE A 26 1.96 -6.85 8.35
C PHE A 26 2.91 -7.15 7.19
N HIS A 27 2.49 -6.78 5.98
CA HIS A 27 3.23 -6.96 4.75
C HIS A 27 3.44 -5.60 4.07
N ALA A 28 4.52 -4.90 4.40
CA ALA A 28 4.92 -3.71 3.66
C ALA A 28 5.63 -4.12 2.35
N ILE A 29 5.04 -3.83 1.19
CA ILE A 29 5.61 -4.18 -0.10
C ILE A 29 5.72 -2.95 -1.01
N THR A 30 6.81 -2.87 -1.76
CA THR A 30 7.04 -1.84 -2.77
C THR A 30 7.57 -2.47 -4.05
N PHE A 31 7.63 -1.71 -5.12
CA PHE A 31 8.09 -2.20 -6.41
C PHE A 31 9.17 -1.30 -6.99
N CYS A 32 10.30 -1.90 -7.35
CA CYS A 32 11.35 -1.22 -8.07
C CYS A 32 12.04 -2.19 -9.02
N ASP A 33 12.04 -1.86 -10.30
CA ASP A 33 12.60 -2.69 -11.36
C ASP A 33 14.11 -2.56 -11.51
N VAL A 34 14.65 -1.41 -11.09
CA VAL A 34 16.08 -1.10 -11.12
C VAL A 34 16.59 -0.77 -9.72
N TRP A 35 17.89 -0.90 -9.52
CA TRP A 35 18.51 -0.40 -8.30
C TRP A 35 18.58 1.13 -8.35
N ASP A 36 17.83 1.80 -7.48
CA ASP A 36 17.85 3.25 -7.33
C ASP A 36 18.27 3.63 -5.90
N PRO A 37 19.28 4.49 -5.70
CA PRO A 37 19.72 4.92 -4.36
C PRO A 37 18.60 5.51 -3.49
N ARG A 38 17.53 6.05 -4.09
CA ARG A 38 16.38 6.60 -3.36
C ARG A 38 15.61 5.53 -2.60
N LEU A 39 15.70 4.26 -3.00
CA LEU A 39 15.16 3.11 -2.23
C LEU A 39 15.69 3.07 -0.79
N ALA A 40 16.88 3.61 -0.55
CA ALA A 40 17.44 3.65 0.79
C ALA A 40 16.55 4.41 1.78
N LEU A 41 15.80 5.42 1.33
CA LEU A 41 14.97 6.25 2.21
C LEU A 41 13.79 5.48 2.84
N PRO A 42 12.88 4.84 2.07
CA PRO A 42 11.81 4.05 2.67
C PRO A 42 12.34 2.83 3.42
N LEU A 43 13.39 2.16 2.93
CA LEU A 43 13.95 0.98 3.61
C LEU A 43 14.60 1.34 4.95
N ALA A 44 15.40 2.40 5.01
CA ALA A 44 16.05 2.82 6.24
C ALA A 44 15.05 3.40 7.25
N SER A 45 14.05 4.16 6.79
CA SER A 45 13.00 4.67 7.67
C SER A 45 12.13 3.55 8.23
N ALA A 46 11.70 2.58 7.43
CA ALA A 46 10.97 1.41 7.92
C ALA A 46 11.78 0.60 8.95
N ALA A 47 13.06 0.36 8.66
CA ALA A 47 13.95 -0.35 9.59
C ALA A 47 14.09 0.38 10.94
N LYS A 48 14.15 1.71 10.93
CA LYS A 48 14.12 2.53 12.16
C LYS A 48 12.85 2.31 12.99
N PHE A 49 11.74 1.99 12.33
CA PHE A 49 10.43 1.74 12.92
C PHE A 49 10.10 0.25 13.13
N GLY A 50 11.10 -0.63 12.99
CA GLY A 50 11.00 -2.03 13.40
C GLY A 50 10.42 -3.00 12.38
N PHE A 51 10.25 -2.58 11.11
CA PHE A 51 9.76 -3.47 10.05
C PHE A 51 10.60 -3.38 8.78
N ALA A 52 10.50 -4.39 7.92
CA ALA A 52 11.33 -4.54 6.73
C ALA A 52 10.47 -4.69 5.47
N PRO A 53 10.35 -3.64 4.64
CA PRO A 53 9.58 -3.73 3.42
C PRO A 53 10.21 -4.68 2.39
N LEU A 54 9.38 -5.42 1.67
CA LEU A 54 9.82 -6.24 0.55
C LEU A 54 9.82 -5.41 -0.74
N VAL A 55 10.96 -5.42 -1.45
CA VAL A 55 11.06 -4.81 -2.79
C VAL A 55 10.82 -5.88 -3.84
N LEU A 56 9.71 -5.77 -4.56
CA LEU A 56 9.38 -6.61 -5.69
C LEU A 56 9.99 -6.05 -6.97
N GLY A 57 10.20 -6.93 -7.95
CA GLY A 57 10.48 -6.53 -9.34
C GLY A 57 11.93 -6.24 -9.71
N LEU A 58 12.88 -6.29 -8.77
CA LEU A 58 14.28 -5.98 -9.06
C LEU A 58 14.83 -6.86 -10.20
N GLY A 59 15.36 -6.21 -11.24
CA GLY A 59 15.90 -6.86 -12.44
C GLY A 59 14.87 -7.18 -13.52
N MET A 60 13.59 -6.90 -13.29
CA MET A 60 12.55 -7.05 -14.31
C MET A 60 12.62 -5.90 -15.33
N LYS A 61 12.38 -6.19 -16.61
CA LYS A 61 12.30 -5.15 -17.65
C LYS A 61 10.90 -4.53 -17.72
N THR A 62 10.48 -3.88 -16.65
CA THR A 62 9.21 -3.15 -16.63
C THR A 62 9.46 -1.64 -16.61
N GLY A 63 8.48 -0.86 -16.18
CA GLY A 63 8.62 0.56 -15.95
C GLY A 63 7.30 1.17 -15.51
N TRP A 64 7.37 2.43 -15.08
CA TRP A 64 6.18 3.19 -14.71
C TRP A 64 5.34 3.57 -15.94
N GLY A 65 4.06 3.94 -15.73
CA GLY A 65 3.17 4.41 -16.80
C GLY A 65 2.48 3.25 -17.56
N PRO A 66 2.50 3.20 -18.90
CA PRO A 66 1.79 2.17 -19.67
C PRO A 66 2.15 0.71 -19.34
N LYS A 67 3.29 0.49 -18.67
CA LYS A 67 3.78 -0.82 -18.24
C LYS A 67 3.39 -1.18 -16.79
N SER A 68 2.64 -0.32 -16.09
CA SER A 68 2.24 -0.53 -14.69
C SER A 68 1.40 -1.80 -14.48
N GLY A 69 0.73 -2.31 -15.52
CA GLY A 69 0.01 -3.59 -15.45
C GLY A 69 0.90 -4.76 -15.05
N ASN A 70 2.17 -4.79 -15.49
CA ASN A 70 3.11 -5.83 -15.10
C ASN A 70 3.47 -5.72 -13.61
N MET A 71 3.67 -4.50 -13.11
CA MET A 71 3.91 -4.25 -11.68
C MET A 71 2.72 -4.71 -10.83
N LEU A 72 1.47 -4.42 -11.26
CA LEU A 72 0.27 -4.88 -10.57
C LEU A 72 0.14 -6.41 -10.54
N ASN A 73 0.59 -7.10 -11.59
CA ASN A 73 0.64 -8.56 -11.60
C ASN A 73 1.63 -9.13 -10.58
N GLU A 74 2.78 -8.47 -10.37
CA GLU A 74 3.75 -8.88 -9.35
C GLU A 74 3.20 -8.69 -7.93
N TYR A 75 2.54 -7.57 -7.65
CA TYR A 75 1.83 -7.39 -6.38
C TYR A 75 0.77 -8.46 -6.17
N ARG A 76 -0.05 -8.73 -7.20
CA ARG A 76 -1.09 -9.76 -7.15
C ARG A 76 -0.48 -11.14 -6.90
N ALA A 77 0.60 -11.49 -7.58
CA ALA A 77 1.28 -12.77 -7.42
C ALA A 77 1.85 -12.91 -5.99
N TYR A 78 2.44 -11.85 -5.44
CA TYR A 78 2.93 -11.85 -4.07
C TYR A 78 1.80 -12.07 -3.06
N ILE A 79 0.73 -11.26 -3.12
CA ILE A 79 -0.41 -11.33 -2.21
C ILE A 79 -1.02 -12.74 -2.22
N LEU A 80 -1.36 -13.26 -3.40
CA LEU A 80 -1.98 -14.58 -3.50
C LEU A 80 -1.11 -15.74 -2.99
N ALA A 81 0.21 -15.58 -2.96
CA ALA A 81 1.14 -16.64 -2.57
C ALA A 81 1.68 -16.54 -1.14
N HIS A 82 1.66 -15.35 -0.52
CA HIS A 82 2.40 -15.10 0.73
C HIS A 82 1.55 -14.49 1.86
N THR A 83 0.30 -14.15 1.61
CA THR A 83 -0.57 -13.50 2.60
C THR A 83 -1.77 -14.39 2.91
N ASP A 84 -2.17 -14.42 4.17
CA ASP A 84 -3.41 -15.03 4.63
C ASP A 84 -4.55 -14.00 4.58
N PRO A 85 -5.83 -14.43 4.61
CA PRO A 85 -6.95 -13.51 4.61
C PRO A 85 -6.86 -12.48 5.72
N ASP A 86 -6.44 -12.83 6.94
CA ASP A 86 -6.44 -11.87 8.06
C ASP A 86 -5.20 -10.95 8.08
N ASP A 87 -4.34 -10.98 7.06
CA ASP A 87 -3.10 -10.18 7.00
C ASP A 87 -3.38 -8.74 6.51
N VAL A 88 -2.57 -7.79 6.99
CA VAL A 88 -2.58 -6.40 6.50
C VAL A 88 -1.38 -6.20 5.60
N VAL A 89 -1.62 -6.01 4.31
CA VAL A 89 -0.62 -5.60 3.33
C VAL A 89 -0.64 -4.07 3.23
N MET A 90 0.48 -3.46 2.91
CA MET A 90 0.59 -2.05 2.55
C MET A 90 1.48 -1.96 1.33
N ILE A 91 0.90 -1.54 0.22
CA ILE A 91 1.68 -1.21 -0.98
C ILE A 91 2.05 0.28 -0.91
N PHE A 92 3.27 0.64 -1.30
CA PHE A 92 3.71 2.04 -1.32
C PHE A 92 4.74 2.29 -2.42
N ASP A 93 4.89 3.55 -2.83
CA ASP A 93 5.85 3.96 -3.86
C ASP A 93 7.29 3.85 -3.35
N ALA A 94 8.20 3.38 -4.21
CA ALA A 94 9.53 2.97 -3.77
C ALA A 94 10.52 4.14 -3.58
N LEU A 95 10.27 5.29 -4.20
CA LEU A 95 11.32 6.31 -4.43
C LEU A 95 11.10 7.61 -3.65
N ASP A 96 9.90 7.86 -3.16
CA ASP A 96 9.47 9.12 -2.55
C ASP A 96 8.60 8.93 -1.30
N VAL A 97 8.74 7.77 -0.64
CA VAL A 97 8.07 7.45 0.63
C VAL A 97 9.07 7.47 1.79
N VAL A 98 8.62 7.97 2.93
CA VAL A 98 9.33 7.91 4.22
C VAL A 98 8.36 7.50 5.31
N PHE A 99 8.78 6.55 6.16
CA PHE A 99 7.97 6.12 7.30
C PHE A 99 8.21 7.00 8.52
N GLN A 100 7.13 7.30 9.25
CA GLN A 100 7.14 8.09 10.48
C GLN A 100 6.49 7.36 11.67
N GLY A 101 6.04 6.12 11.46
CA GLY A 101 5.37 5.29 12.47
C GLY A 101 5.75 3.82 12.32
N GLY A 102 5.54 3.08 13.43
CA GLY A 102 5.81 1.64 13.54
C GLY A 102 4.76 0.75 12.88
N GLU A 103 5.10 -0.52 12.69
CA GLU A 103 4.17 -1.54 12.21
C GLU A 103 2.88 -1.58 13.03
N GLU A 104 2.99 -1.62 14.36
CA GLU A 104 1.83 -1.64 15.26
C GLU A 104 0.92 -0.42 15.06
N GLU A 105 1.49 0.77 14.95
CA GLU A 105 0.74 2.01 14.73
C GLU A 105 0.02 2.00 13.37
N LEU A 106 0.71 1.56 12.32
CA LEU A 106 0.14 1.46 10.97
C LEU A 106 -1.03 0.47 10.93
N VAL A 107 -0.87 -0.71 11.53
CA VAL A 107 -1.92 -1.74 11.61
C VAL A 107 -3.09 -1.27 12.46
N GLN A 108 -2.85 -0.69 13.63
CA GLN A 108 -3.93 -0.15 14.48
C GLN A 108 -4.71 0.98 13.79
N ASN A 109 -4.02 1.87 13.08
CA ASN A 109 -4.66 2.92 12.29
C ASN A 109 -5.54 2.34 11.18
N TYR A 110 -5.05 1.32 10.46
CA TYR A 110 -5.85 0.59 9.47
C TYR A 110 -7.10 -0.03 10.10
N LEU A 111 -6.94 -0.82 11.16
CA LEU A 111 -8.06 -1.50 11.84
C LEU A 111 -9.09 -0.51 12.38
N SER A 112 -8.64 0.65 12.90
CA SER A 112 -9.53 1.74 13.31
C SER A 112 -10.33 2.33 12.15
N MET A 113 -9.70 2.50 10.98
CA MET A 113 -10.39 2.97 9.77
C MET A 113 -11.39 1.93 9.25
N GLU A 114 -11.01 0.66 9.21
CA GLU A 114 -11.86 -0.47 8.81
C GLU A 114 -13.08 -0.56 9.73
N GLN A 115 -12.88 -0.56 11.05
CA GLN A 115 -13.96 -0.59 12.04
C GLN A 115 -14.96 0.56 11.84
N ARG A 116 -14.46 1.76 11.55
CA ARG A 116 -15.31 2.96 11.37
C ARG A 116 -16.08 2.96 10.04
N THR A 117 -15.48 2.43 8.98
CA THR A 117 -15.99 2.60 7.61
C THR A 117 -16.57 1.33 7.00
N GLY A 118 -16.29 0.17 7.59
CA GLY A 118 -16.56 -1.14 7.00
C GLY A 118 -15.81 -1.37 5.69
N ARG A 119 -14.71 -0.65 5.45
CA ARG A 119 -13.90 -0.76 4.23
C ARG A 119 -12.62 -1.54 4.52
N GLU A 120 -12.42 -2.58 3.73
CA GLU A 120 -11.25 -3.48 3.75
C GLU A 120 -10.12 -2.96 2.86
N MET A 121 -10.39 -1.90 2.08
CA MET A 121 -9.43 -1.29 1.17
C MET A 121 -9.48 0.23 1.31
N VAL A 122 -8.33 0.80 1.65
CA VAL A 122 -8.17 2.25 1.85
C VAL A 122 -7.07 2.74 0.93
N TYR A 123 -7.41 3.73 0.11
CA TYR A 123 -6.46 4.41 -0.77
C TYR A 123 -5.97 5.71 -0.12
N ASN A 124 -4.74 6.11 -0.43
CA ASN A 124 -4.29 7.45 -0.10
C ASN A 124 -5.16 8.49 -0.83
N ALA A 125 -5.38 9.62 -0.18
CA ALA A 125 -6.09 10.74 -0.78
C ALA A 125 -5.09 11.73 -1.39
N ASP A 126 -5.45 12.28 -2.55
CA ASP A 126 -4.75 13.40 -3.18
C ASP A 126 -5.75 14.54 -3.40
N THR A 127 -5.25 15.77 -3.41
CA THR A 127 -6.01 16.98 -3.74
C THR A 127 -6.23 17.14 -5.24
N GLN A 128 -5.43 16.46 -6.07
CA GLN A 128 -5.50 16.56 -7.52
C GLN A 128 -5.95 15.25 -8.14
N CYS A 129 -6.96 15.32 -9.01
CA CYS A 129 -7.28 14.19 -9.86
C CYS A 129 -6.30 14.11 -11.03
N SER A 130 -5.74 12.92 -11.25
CA SER A 130 -4.92 12.61 -12.41
C SER A 130 -5.55 11.43 -13.16
N SER A 131 -5.86 11.63 -14.44
CA SER A 131 -6.52 10.72 -15.39
C SER A 131 -6.24 11.24 -16.80
N PRO A 132 -5.94 10.36 -17.78
CA PRO A 132 -5.87 10.77 -19.18
C PRO A 132 -7.25 11.23 -19.68
N ARG A 133 -8.32 10.86 -18.96
CA ARG A 133 -9.70 11.24 -19.23
C ARG A 133 -10.09 12.49 -18.44
N LYS A 134 -9.30 13.55 -18.57
CA LYS A 134 -9.57 14.83 -17.87
C LYS A 134 -10.97 15.38 -18.16
N ALA A 135 -11.50 15.10 -19.35
CA ALA A 135 -12.85 15.49 -19.74
C ALA A 135 -13.96 14.79 -18.90
N GLU A 136 -13.64 13.69 -18.21
CA GLU A 136 -14.57 12.95 -17.35
C GLU A 136 -14.51 13.42 -15.89
N TYR A 137 -13.69 14.43 -15.57
CA TYR A 137 -13.64 14.96 -14.21
C TYR A 137 -14.94 15.68 -13.85
N PRO A 138 -15.43 15.52 -12.61
CA PRO A 138 -16.42 16.43 -12.10
C PRO A 138 -15.86 17.86 -12.19
N PRO A 139 -16.67 18.86 -12.62
CA PRO A 139 -16.21 20.24 -12.63
C PRO A 139 -15.73 20.63 -11.23
N SER A 140 -14.46 21.00 -11.11
CA SER A 140 -13.88 21.49 -9.88
C SER A 140 -14.20 22.98 -9.73
N ASP A 141 -15.47 23.31 -9.57
CA ASP A 141 -15.89 24.66 -9.17
C ASP A 141 -15.71 24.89 -7.65
N THR A 142 -15.08 23.93 -6.96
CA THR A 142 -14.67 24.07 -5.57
C THR A 142 -13.48 25.05 -5.47
N PRO A 143 -13.59 26.13 -4.67
CA PRO A 143 -12.59 27.18 -4.56
C PRO A 143 -11.23 26.70 -4.02
#